data_AF-U2T6X2-F1
#
_entry.id   AF-U2T6X2-F1
#
_cell.length_a   1.000
_cell.length_b   1.000
_cell.length_c   1.000
_cell.angle_alpha   90.00
_cell.angle_beta   90.00
_cell.angle_gamma   90.00
#
_symmetry.space_group_name_H-M   'P 1'
#
loop_
_entity.id
_entity.type
_entity.pdbx_description
1 polymer ?
#
loop_
_entity_poly.entity_id
_entity_poly.type
_entity_poly.pdbx_seq_one_letter_code
_entity_poly.pdbx_strand_id
1 'polypeptide(L)'
;MQTLLGGGAATPAATRDDVAIAEDTTKLDSTLEPTVSPTVQRLAQTLMAAVAQGRLTGYTPNHIPEIANLADGRVVRGCGIDYRVLQTIQVALATFNSVGVSDINRRCTGQIEGAGSASSHYADGGGHAVDFYLLNGRPLTGGDPESVKLIRALDSVMPADTNLGQVGCRASIAVSNFIPFDDTCDHLHIDFRQAKGTTLRVSEFASS
;
A
#
# COMPACT_ATOMS: atom_id res chain seq x y z
N MET A 1 -18.87 -32.29 -54.82
CA MET A 1 -18.63 -30.83 -54.74
C MET A 1 -18.73 -30.47 -53.27
N GLN A 2 -17.59 -30.37 -52.58
CA GLN A 2 -17.51 -30.06 -51.15
C GLN A 2 -17.38 -28.54 -50.99
N THR A 3 -18.26 -27.94 -50.20
CA THR A 3 -18.17 -26.53 -49.82
C THR A 3 -17.80 -26.45 -48.35
N LEU A 4 -16.57 -26.05 -48.06
CA LEU A 4 -16.09 -25.65 -46.74
C LEU A 4 -16.62 -24.26 -46.40
N LEU A 5 -17.43 -24.14 -45.35
CA LEU A 5 -17.68 -22.86 -44.69
C LEU A 5 -16.77 -22.77 -43.47
N GLY A 6 -15.68 -22.01 -43.62
CA GLY A 6 -14.78 -21.66 -42.53
C GLY A 6 -15.47 -20.72 -41.55
N GLY A 7 -15.73 -21.22 -40.34
CA GLY A 7 -16.14 -20.42 -39.21
C GLY A 7 -14.95 -19.61 -38.68
N GLY A 8 -14.85 -18.35 -39.09
CA GLY A 8 -14.04 -17.35 -38.41
C GLY A 8 -14.78 -16.87 -37.16
N ALA A 9 -14.64 -17.60 -36.05
CA ALA A 9 -15.04 -17.08 -34.75
C ALA A 9 -14.06 -15.96 -34.37
N ALA A 10 -14.52 -14.71 -34.47
CA ALA A 10 -13.82 -13.58 -33.87
C ALA A 10 -13.81 -13.80 -32.36
N THR A 11 -12.64 -14.09 -31.80
CA THR A 11 -12.40 -14.11 -30.37
C THR A 11 -12.70 -12.71 -29.84
N PRO A 12 -13.63 -12.53 -28.88
CA PRO A 12 -13.78 -11.24 -28.22
C PRO A 12 -12.46 -10.95 -27.50
N ALA A 13 -11.84 -9.82 -27.82
CA ALA A 13 -10.76 -9.28 -27.02
C ALA A 13 -11.30 -9.06 -25.60
N ALA A 14 -10.83 -9.88 -24.66
CA ALA A 14 -11.13 -9.67 -23.25
C ALA A 14 -10.54 -8.32 -22.83
N THR A 15 -11.42 -7.37 -22.55
CA THR A 15 -11.09 -6.13 -21.84
C THR A 15 -10.52 -6.52 -20.48
N ARG A 16 -9.24 -6.23 -20.27
CA ARG A 16 -8.51 -6.46 -19.01
C ARG A 16 -8.82 -5.36 -18.00
N ASP A 17 -10.11 -5.10 -17.80
CA ASP A 17 -10.57 -4.12 -16.82
C ASP A 17 -10.94 -4.88 -15.56
N ASP A 18 -10.18 -4.61 -14.49
CA ASP A 18 -10.47 -4.88 -13.09
C ASP A 18 -11.00 -6.30 -12.78
N VAL A 19 -10.09 -7.21 -12.37
CA VAL A 19 -10.50 -8.38 -11.60
C VAL A 19 -11.12 -7.87 -10.31
N ALA A 20 -12.44 -7.73 -10.30
CA ALA A 20 -13.19 -7.30 -9.15
C ALA A 20 -12.92 -8.28 -8.00
N ILE A 21 -12.45 -7.75 -6.87
CA ILE A 21 -12.38 -8.52 -5.63
C ILE A 21 -13.80 -9.02 -5.36
N ALA A 22 -14.01 -10.34 -5.43
CA ALA A 22 -15.32 -10.96 -5.21
C ALA A 22 -15.76 -10.92 -3.72
N GLU A 23 -14.86 -10.45 -2.85
CA GLU A 23 -15.12 -10.22 -1.43
C GLU A 23 -15.77 -8.85 -1.20
N ASP A 24 -16.55 -8.75 -0.12
CA ASP A 24 -17.10 -7.49 0.33
C ASP A 24 -15.97 -6.49 0.64
N THR A 25 -15.88 -5.43 -0.17
CA THR A 25 -14.80 -4.45 -0.08
C THR A 25 -14.80 -3.67 1.23
N THR A 26 -15.92 -3.68 1.97
CA THR A 26 -15.98 -3.08 3.31
C THR A 26 -15.12 -3.85 4.34
N LYS A 27 -14.79 -5.12 4.07
CA LYS A 27 -13.95 -5.97 4.92
C LYS A 27 -12.46 -5.87 4.62
N LEU A 28 -12.06 -4.99 3.71
CA LEU A 28 -10.65 -4.77 3.36
C LEU A 28 -9.96 -3.81 4.34
N ASP A 29 -10.71 -3.08 5.17
CA ASP A 29 -10.13 -2.32 6.27
C ASP A 29 -9.80 -3.26 7.45
N SER A 30 -8.65 -3.96 7.40
CA SER A 30 -8.30 -4.92 8.45
C SER A 30 -7.96 -4.29 9.82
N THR A 31 -7.96 -2.95 9.93
CA THR A 31 -7.58 -2.23 11.15
C THR A 31 -8.57 -2.42 12.30
N LEU A 32 -9.85 -2.62 11.98
CA LEU A 32 -10.95 -2.75 12.94
C LEU A 32 -11.74 -4.05 12.80
N GLU A 33 -11.51 -4.80 11.72
CA GLU A 33 -12.28 -6.00 11.42
C GLU A 33 -12.00 -7.16 12.41
N PRO A 34 -13.04 -7.92 12.81
CA PRO A 34 -12.88 -9.05 13.73
C PRO A 34 -12.27 -10.29 13.05
N THR A 35 -12.04 -10.26 11.73
CA THR A 35 -11.45 -11.33 10.93
C THR A 35 -10.55 -10.74 9.85
N VAL A 36 -9.51 -11.47 9.43
CA VAL A 36 -8.70 -11.08 8.25
C VAL A 36 -9.39 -11.56 6.98
N SER A 37 -9.68 -10.64 6.04
CA SER A 37 -10.20 -11.01 4.72
C SER A 37 -9.18 -11.91 3.98
N PRO A 38 -9.63 -12.92 3.21
CA PRO A 38 -8.71 -13.74 2.43
C PRO A 38 -7.89 -12.92 1.40
N THR A 39 -8.44 -11.83 0.86
CA THR A 39 -7.69 -10.89 -0.02
C THR A 39 -6.57 -10.19 0.72
N VAL A 40 -6.85 -9.66 1.92
CA VAL A 40 -5.84 -9.04 2.78
C VAL A 40 -4.74 -10.05 3.13
N GLN A 41 -5.14 -11.27 3.54
CA GLN A 41 -4.22 -12.34 3.90
C GLN A 41 -3.29 -12.72 2.74
N ARG A 42 -3.83 -12.91 1.52
CA ARG A 42 -3.02 -13.24 0.33
C ARG A 42 -1.98 -12.17 0.00
N LEU A 43 -2.37 -10.89 0.08
CA LEU A 43 -1.43 -9.81 -0.17
C LEU A 43 -0.36 -9.76 0.93
N ALA A 44 -0.74 -9.89 2.19
CA ALA A 44 0.20 -9.95 3.30
C ALA A 44 1.19 -11.12 3.15
N GLN A 45 0.74 -12.31 2.71
CA GLN A 45 1.62 -13.44 2.39
C GLN A 45 2.63 -13.11 1.28
N THR A 46 2.20 -12.39 0.24
CA THR A 46 3.09 -11.92 -0.84
C THR A 46 4.15 -10.97 -0.29
N LEU A 47 3.77 -10.04 0.59
CA LEU A 47 4.71 -9.12 1.24
C LEU A 47 5.68 -9.87 2.17
N MET A 48 5.22 -10.89 2.90
CA MET A 48 6.10 -11.71 3.74
C MET A 48 7.10 -12.55 2.93
N ALA A 49 6.77 -12.94 1.69
CA ALA A 49 7.74 -13.53 0.78
C ALA A 49 8.85 -12.52 0.40
N ALA A 50 8.50 -11.24 0.19
CA ALA A 50 9.49 -10.18 -0.04
C ALA A 50 10.36 -9.92 1.20
N VAL A 51 9.81 -10.04 2.41
CA VAL A 51 10.60 -10.00 3.67
C VAL A 51 11.60 -11.16 3.70
N ALA A 52 11.16 -12.39 3.40
CA ALA A 52 12.04 -13.56 3.37
C ALA A 52 13.19 -13.43 2.35
N GLN A 53 12.97 -12.67 1.27
CA GLN A 53 13.98 -12.35 0.26
C GLN A 53 14.88 -11.16 0.62
N GLY A 54 14.65 -10.50 1.76
CA GLY A 54 15.36 -9.27 2.15
C GLY A 54 15.00 -8.04 1.32
N ARG A 55 13.90 -8.10 0.54
CA ARG A 55 13.42 -7.00 -0.29
C ARG A 55 12.52 -6.03 0.46
N LEU A 56 11.85 -6.49 1.51
CA LEU A 56 11.07 -5.65 2.43
C LEU A 56 11.67 -5.73 3.83
N THR A 57 12.01 -4.60 4.42
CA THR A 57 12.60 -4.52 5.77
C THR A 57 11.86 -3.51 6.65
N GLY A 58 11.86 -3.74 7.96
CA GLY A 58 11.34 -2.80 8.96
C GLY A 58 12.45 -2.02 9.66
N TYR A 59 12.09 -0.91 10.30
CA TYR A 59 12.93 -0.18 11.25
C TYR A 59 12.61 -0.57 12.72
N THR A 60 13.23 0.04 13.74
CA THR A 60 12.88 -0.19 15.15
C THR A 60 12.14 1.03 15.72
N PRO A 61 10.94 0.88 16.32
CA PRO A 61 10.13 -0.33 16.48
C PRO A 61 9.72 -0.96 15.14
N ASN A 62 9.65 -2.30 15.08
CA ASN A 62 9.42 -3.02 13.83
C ASN A 62 7.94 -3.29 13.59
N HIS A 63 7.44 -2.83 12.44
CA HIS A 63 6.06 -2.98 11.98
C HIS A 63 5.83 -4.17 11.03
N ILE A 64 6.88 -4.87 10.61
CA ILE A 64 6.73 -6.11 9.80
C ILE A 64 5.91 -7.21 10.52
N PRO A 65 5.98 -7.39 11.85
CA PRO A 65 5.12 -8.35 12.56
C PRO A 65 3.61 -8.12 12.36
N GLU A 66 3.16 -6.89 12.10
CA GLU A 66 1.76 -6.62 11.78
C GLU A 66 1.35 -7.27 10.45
N ILE A 67 2.20 -7.15 9.42
CA ILE A 67 2.00 -7.82 8.13
C ILE A 67 2.02 -9.35 8.31
N ALA A 68 2.93 -9.87 9.15
CA ALA A 68 2.99 -11.30 9.45
C ALA A 68 1.70 -11.82 10.10
N ASN A 69 1.14 -11.08 11.06
CA ASN A 69 -0.15 -11.45 11.66
C ASN A 69 -1.25 -11.57 10.61
N LEU A 70 -1.34 -10.62 9.67
CA LEU A 70 -2.31 -10.68 8.58
C LEU A 70 -2.05 -11.85 7.63
N ALA A 71 -0.79 -12.16 7.32
CA ALA A 71 -0.42 -13.29 6.47
C ALA A 71 -0.82 -14.64 7.09
N ASP A 72 -0.75 -14.75 8.42
CA ASP A 72 -1.20 -15.90 9.21
C ASP A 72 -2.73 -15.93 9.40
N GLY A 73 -3.46 -14.93 8.91
CA GLY A 73 -4.91 -14.79 9.12
C GLY A 73 -5.29 -14.48 10.57
N ARG A 74 -4.33 -13.95 11.34
CA ARG A 74 -4.46 -13.69 12.77
C ARG A 74 -4.85 -12.24 13.02
N VAL A 75 -5.99 -12.06 13.70
CA VAL A 75 -6.40 -10.74 14.21
C VAL A 75 -5.69 -10.47 15.54
N VAL A 76 -4.94 -9.37 15.59
CA VAL A 76 -4.35 -8.84 16.82
C VAL A 76 -4.90 -7.45 17.06
N ARG A 77 -5.53 -7.25 18.22
CA ARG A 77 -6.23 -6.00 18.53
C ARG A 77 -5.28 -4.81 18.50
N GLY A 78 -5.57 -3.84 17.63
CA GLY A 78 -4.75 -2.63 17.44
C GLY A 78 -3.52 -2.83 16.55
N CYS A 79 -3.45 -3.93 15.80
CA CYS A 79 -2.34 -4.26 14.89
C CYS A 79 -2.81 -4.56 13.46
N GLY A 80 -4.05 -4.22 13.12
CA GLY A 80 -4.52 -4.36 11.74
C GLY A 80 -3.90 -3.30 10.83
N ILE A 81 -3.96 -3.53 9.52
CA ILE A 81 -3.40 -2.63 8.51
C ILE A 81 -4.44 -2.40 7.42
N ASP A 82 -4.64 -1.16 7.01
CA ASP A 82 -5.50 -0.87 5.86
C ASP A 82 -4.99 -1.60 4.61
N TYR A 83 -5.87 -2.28 3.88
CA TYR A 83 -5.47 -3.01 2.68
C TYR A 83 -4.73 -2.12 1.66
N ARG A 84 -5.10 -0.84 1.56
CA ARG A 84 -4.45 0.15 0.69
C ARG A 84 -3.01 0.42 1.09
N VAL A 85 -2.69 0.36 2.38
CA VAL A 85 -1.30 0.42 2.85
C VAL A 85 -0.50 -0.79 2.35
N LEU A 86 -1.06 -2.00 2.45
CA LEU A 86 -0.39 -3.21 1.91
C LEU A 86 -0.18 -3.12 0.39
N GLN A 87 -1.19 -2.62 -0.35
CA GLN A 87 -1.09 -2.41 -1.80
C GLN A 87 -0.01 -1.36 -2.14
N THR A 88 0.11 -0.31 -1.33
CA THR A 88 1.15 0.72 -1.49
C THR A 88 2.55 0.14 -1.33
N ILE A 89 2.75 -0.72 -0.33
CA ILE A 89 4.02 -1.44 -0.14
C ILE A 89 4.31 -2.37 -1.34
N GLN A 90 3.28 -3.03 -1.89
CA GLN A 90 3.43 -3.86 -3.08
C GLN A 90 3.87 -3.05 -4.31
N VAL A 91 3.27 -1.88 -4.55
CA VAL A 91 3.69 -0.99 -5.65
C VAL A 91 5.13 -0.50 -5.45
N ALA A 92 5.53 -0.20 -4.21
CA ALA A 92 6.92 0.13 -3.90
C ALA A 92 7.87 -1.05 -4.26
N LEU A 93 7.51 -2.28 -3.88
CA LEU A 93 8.28 -3.49 -4.24
C LEU A 93 8.27 -3.81 -5.73
N ALA A 94 7.28 -3.35 -6.50
CA ALA A 94 7.30 -3.43 -7.96
C ALA A 94 8.20 -2.35 -8.60
N THR A 95 8.41 -1.23 -7.90
CA THR A 95 9.15 -0.06 -8.39
C THR A 95 10.63 -0.06 -8.00
N PHE A 96 10.98 -0.76 -6.91
CA PHE A 96 12.30 -0.79 -6.30
C PHE A 96 12.75 -2.22 -5.95
N ASN A 97 14.07 -2.44 -5.93
CA ASN A 97 14.66 -3.73 -5.60
C ASN A 97 14.54 -4.03 -4.10
N SER A 98 14.70 -3.01 -3.26
CA SER A 98 14.50 -3.08 -1.81
C SER A 98 13.70 -1.88 -1.29
N VAL A 99 12.89 -2.14 -0.26
CA VAL A 99 11.97 -1.19 0.38
C VAL A 99 12.10 -1.33 1.89
N GLY A 100 12.31 -0.22 2.59
CA GLY A 100 12.30 -0.13 4.04
C GLY A 100 11.13 0.70 4.54
N VAL A 101 10.35 0.14 5.46
CA VAL A 101 9.20 0.78 6.11
C VAL A 101 9.54 1.05 7.56
N SER A 102 9.36 2.30 8.01
CA SER A 102 9.60 2.67 9.41
C SER A 102 8.35 2.53 10.24
N ASP A 103 7.18 2.87 9.70
CA ASP A 103 5.94 2.91 10.47
C ASP A 103 4.73 2.44 9.65
N ILE A 104 3.85 1.67 10.31
CA ILE A 104 2.53 1.27 9.78
C ILE A 104 1.47 1.48 10.86
N ASN A 105 1.32 0.54 11.79
CA ASN A 105 0.38 0.68 12.91
C ASN A 105 1.12 0.94 14.22
N ARG A 106 1.40 2.23 14.50
CA ARG A 106 2.00 2.68 15.79
C ARG A 106 1.16 2.30 17.01
N ARG A 107 -0.15 2.02 16.85
CA ARG A 107 -0.96 1.50 17.96
C ARG A 107 -0.56 0.09 18.37
N CYS A 108 -0.05 -0.72 17.43
CA CYS A 108 0.42 -2.08 17.70
C CYS A 108 1.68 -2.09 18.56
N THR A 109 2.59 -1.17 18.28
CA THR A 109 3.88 -1.03 18.98
C THR A 109 3.78 -0.15 20.22
N GLY A 110 2.70 0.61 20.38
CA GLY A 110 2.51 1.58 21.46
C GLY A 110 3.31 2.87 21.28
N GLN A 111 3.88 3.09 20.09
CA GLN A 111 4.68 4.27 19.74
C GLN A 111 3.78 5.50 19.58
N ILE A 112 4.21 6.63 20.15
CA ILE A 112 3.51 7.91 20.07
C ILE A 112 4.49 8.94 19.54
N GLU A 113 4.24 9.41 18.32
CA GLU A 113 5.10 10.32 17.58
C GLU A 113 4.28 11.32 16.78
N GLY A 114 4.90 12.42 16.35
CA GLY A 114 4.26 13.46 15.55
C GLY A 114 2.95 13.95 16.16
N ALA A 115 1.85 13.83 15.40
CA ALA A 115 0.49 14.17 15.84
C ALA A 115 -0.06 13.31 16.99
N GLY A 116 0.75 12.42 17.56
CA GLY A 116 0.40 11.57 18.70
C GLY A 116 -0.73 10.60 18.36
N SER A 117 -1.66 10.42 19.30
CA SER A 117 -2.81 9.52 19.10
C SER A 117 -3.76 9.97 18.00
N ALA A 118 -3.66 11.22 17.51
CA ALA A 118 -4.42 11.70 16.38
C ALA A 118 -3.82 11.27 15.02
N SER A 119 -2.60 10.73 14.98
CA SER A 119 -1.97 10.25 13.74
C SER A 119 -2.76 9.10 13.10
N SER A 120 -2.72 9.02 11.77
CA SER A 120 -3.26 7.90 10.97
C SER A 120 -2.58 6.56 11.27
N HIS A 121 -1.35 6.58 11.76
CA HIS A 121 -0.70 5.37 12.29
C HIS A 121 -1.32 4.85 13.60
N TYR A 122 -2.11 5.67 14.32
CA TYR A 122 -2.58 5.34 15.69
C TYR A 122 -4.11 5.39 15.88
N ALA A 123 -4.76 6.48 15.48
CA ALA A 123 -6.19 6.66 15.72
C ALA A 123 -7.03 5.67 14.90
N ASP A 124 -8.25 5.42 15.37
CA ASP A 124 -9.23 4.52 14.73
C ASP A 124 -8.69 3.11 14.44
N GLY A 125 -7.90 2.58 15.37
CA GLY A 125 -7.30 1.24 15.26
C GLY A 125 -5.86 1.26 14.73
N GLY A 126 -5.43 2.39 14.15
CA GLY A 126 -4.11 2.58 13.54
C GLY A 126 -3.96 1.84 12.23
N GLY A 127 -2.79 1.95 11.59
CA GLY A 127 -2.50 1.23 10.34
C GLY A 127 -3.13 1.85 9.08
N HIS A 128 -3.56 3.12 9.16
CA HIS A 128 -4.13 3.87 8.03
C HIS A 128 -3.07 4.64 7.22
N ALA A 129 -1.80 4.53 7.59
CA ALA A 129 -0.69 5.21 6.93
C ALA A 129 0.55 4.32 6.88
N VAL A 130 1.49 4.68 6.00
CA VAL A 130 2.81 4.05 5.87
C VAL A 130 3.90 5.09 5.68
N ASP A 131 4.98 4.90 6.44
CA ASP A 131 6.21 5.69 6.32
C ASP A 131 7.29 4.82 5.67
N PHE A 132 7.73 5.23 4.48
CA PHE A 132 8.92 4.64 3.85
C PHE A 132 10.14 5.45 4.25
N TYR A 133 11.17 4.78 4.78
CA TYR A 133 12.43 5.46 5.17
C TYR A 133 13.60 5.07 4.27
N LEU A 134 13.46 4.01 3.48
CA LEU A 134 14.54 3.49 2.64
C LEU A 134 14.00 2.94 1.32
N LEU A 135 14.59 3.33 0.18
CA LEU A 135 14.32 2.70 -1.12
C LEU A 135 15.65 2.42 -1.83
N ASN A 136 15.82 1.20 -2.36
CA ASN A 136 17.09 0.74 -2.96
C ASN A 136 18.31 0.98 -2.06
N GLY A 137 18.14 0.87 -0.74
CA GLY A 137 19.21 1.11 0.24
C GLY A 137 19.55 2.58 0.49
N ARG A 138 18.75 3.54 -0.01
CA ARG A 138 18.95 4.98 0.18
C ARG A 138 17.91 5.55 1.13
N PRO A 139 18.31 6.33 2.16
CA PRO A 139 17.38 7.04 3.03
C PRO A 139 16.52 8.02 2.25
N LEU A 140 15.26 8.18 2.66
CA LEU A 140 14.33 9.11 2.04
C LEU A 140 14.26 10.44 2.79
N THR A 141 13.78 11.46 2.10
CA THR A 141 13.41 12.77 2.65
C THR A 141 11.99 13.19 2.28
N GLY A 142 11.29 12.37 1.48
CA GLY A 142 10.01 12.73 0.86
C GLY A 142 10.14 13.69 -0.34
N GLY A 143 11.36 14.12 -0.66
CA GLY A 143 11.67 14.93 -1.84
C GLY A 143 12.90 14.52 -2.63
N ASP A 144 13.61 13.49 -2.18
CA ASP A 144 14.69 12.83 -2.92
C ASP A 144 14.15 12.13 -4.20
N PRO A 145 15.03 11.78 -5.15
CA PRO A 145 14.63 11.18 -6.43
C PRO A 145 13.80 9.89 -6.28
N GLU A 146 14.12 9.04 -5.31
CA GLU A 146 13.41 7.79 -5.04
C GLU A 146 12.01 8.06 -4.50
N SER A 147 11.86 9.01 -3.58
CA SER A 147 10.55 9.47 -3.10
C SER A 147 9.68 10.00 -4.24
N VAL A 148 10.21 10.90 -5.07
CA VAL A 148 9.47 11.47 -6.21
C VAL A 148 9.09 10.38 -7.23
N LYS A 149 9.96 9.40 -7.45
CA LYS A 149 9.67 8.26 -8.32
C LYS A 149 8.50 7.43 -7.76
N LEU A 150 8.50 7.12 -6.46
CA LEU A 150 7.41 6.37 -5.83
C LEU A 150 6.09 7.15 -5.90
N ILE A 151 6.10 8.46 -5.58
CA ILE A 151 4.90 9.31 -5.67
C ILE A 151 4.28 9.23 -7.06
N ARG A 152 5.08 9.34 -8.13
CA ARG A 152 4.57 9.26 -9.51
C ARG A 152 4.02 7.89 -9.88
N ALA A 153 4.63 6.82 -9.37
CA ALA A 153 4.14 5.46 -9.58
C ALA A 153 2.80 5.21 -8.88
N LEU A 154 2.57 5.88 -7.75
CA LEU A 154 1.35 5.75 -6.95
C LEU A 154 0.22 6.66 -7.44
N ASP A 155 0.50 7.90 -7.86
CA ASP A 155 -0.52 8.93 -8.07
C ASP A 155 -1.68 8.47 -8.97
N SER A 156 -1.41 7.75 -10.07
CA SER A 156 -2.47 7.29 -10.99
C SER A 156 -3.34 6.16 -10.43
N VAL A 157 -2.84 5.40 -9.47
CA VAL A 157 -3.53 4.23 -8.89
C VAL A 157 -4.12 4.52 -7.52
N MET A 158 -3.78 5.64 -6.89
CA MET A 158 -4.31 6.00 -5.59
C MET A 158 -5.81 6.31 -5.64
N PRO A 159 -6.57 5.94 -4.60
CA PRO A 159 -7.88 6.55 -4.37
C PRO A 159 -7.74 8.07 -4.22
N ALA A 160 -8.76 8.80 -4.65
CA ALA A 160 -8.77 10.25 -4.55
C ALA A 160 -8.71 10.68 -3.07
N ASP A 161 -8.18 11.86 -2.79
CA ASP A 161 -8.05 12.44 -1.45
C ASP A 161 -7.10 11.63 -0.52
N THR A 162 -6.14 10.90 -1.09
CA THR A 162 -5.05 10.27 -0.31
C THR A 162 -4.09 11.35 0.16
N ASN A 163 -3.73 11.38 1.43
CA ASN A 163 -2.78 12.35 1.96
C ASN A 163 -1.34 11.96 1.63
N LEU A 164 -0.52 12.95 1.28
CA LEU A 164 0.90 12.80 0.94
C LEU A 164 1.75 13.79 1.74
N GLY A 165 2.61 13.28 2.62
CA GLY A 165 3.45 14.12 3.47
C GLY A 165 4.59 14.83 2.72
N GLN A 166 5.42 15.53 3.49
CA GLN A 166 6.68 16.12 3.04
C GLN A 166 6.56 17.16 1.91
N VAL A 167 5.44 17.90 1.83
CA VAL A 167 5.25 18.90 0.77
C VAL A 167 6.36 19.97 0.76
N GLY A 168 6.87 20.37 1.93
CA GLY A 168 7.99 21.32 2.07
C GLY A 168 9.38 20.77 1.73
N CYS A 169 9.51 19.46 1.50
CA CYS A 169 10.81 18.79 1.29
C CYS A 169 11.16 18.63 -0.20
N ARG A 170 10.25 19.01 -1.11
CA ARG A 170 10.39 18.84 -2.56
C ARG A 170 9.97 20.09 -3.33
N ALA A 171 10.47 20.20 -4.57
CA ALA A 171 9.88 21.11 -5.54
C ALA A 171 8.42 20.72 -5.81
N SER A 172 7.60 21.69 -6.21
CA SER A 172 6.19 21.44 -6.55
C SER A 172 6.10 20.35 -7.63
N ILE A 173 5.28 19.35 -7.37
CA ILE A 173 4.95 18.27 -8.30
C ILE A 173 3.44 18.27 -8.52
N ALA A 174 3.02 18.04 -9.76
CA ALA A 174 1.60 17.82 -10.07
C ALA A 174 1.21 16.40 -9.62
N VAL A 175 0.15 16.32 -8.82
CA VAL A 175 -0.48 15.08 -8.35
C VAL A 175 -1.99 15.24 -8.49
N SER A 176 -2.67 14.14 -8.83
CA SER A 176 -4.10 14.15 -9.16
C SER A 176 -4.96 13.51 -8.07
N ASN A 177 -4.43 12.51 -7.37
CA ASN A 177 -5.15 11.78 -6.33
C ASN A 177 -4.61 12.07 -4.92
N PHE A 178 -3.47 12.76 -4.82
CA PHE A 178 -2.88 13.14 -3.55
C PHE A 178 -3.29 14.54 -3.08
N ILE A 179 -3.45 14.69 -1.76
CA ILE A 179 -3.53 15.95 -1.04
C ILE A 179 -2.21 16.14 -0.27
N PRO A 180 -1.33 17.04 -0.70
CA PRO A 180 -0.06 17.27 -0.01
C PRO A 180 -0.24 17.93 1.37
N PHE A 181 0.56 17.53 2.35
CA PHE A 181 0.63 18.19 3.67
C PHE A 181 2.06 18.25 4.22
N ASP A 182 2.27 19.08 5.25
CA ASP A 182 3.57 19.26 5.91
C ASP A 182 3.89 18.10 6.85
N ASP A 183 5.10 17.56 6.71
CA ASP A 183 5.66 16.51 7.57
C ASP A 183 7.20 16.53 7.49
N THR A 184 7.88 15.81 8.38
CA THR A 184 9.33 15.83 8.56
C THR A 184 10.06 15.21 7.36
N CYS A 185 11.17 15.83 6.95
CA CYS A 185 11.93 15.46 5.74
C CYS A 185 12.92 14.29 5.94
N ASP A 186 12.48 13.21 6.59
CA ASP A 186 13.30 12.01 6.88
C ASP A 186 12.64 10.68 6.44
N HIS A 187 11.45 10.76 5.83
CA HIS A 187 10.72 9.63 5.27
C HIS A 187 9.76 10.12 4.17
N LEU A 188 9.03 9.18 3.54
CA LEU A 188 7.89 9.46 2.68
C LEU A 188 6.62 8.89 3.30
N HIS A 189 5.67 9.77 3.63
CA HIS A 189 4.41 9.46 4.28
C HIS A 189 3.25 9.36 3.28
N ILE A 190 2.48 8.27 3.35
CA ILE A 190 1.23 8.07 2.60
C ILE A 190 0.10 7.73 3.58
N ASP A 191 -1.00 8.51 3.57
CA ASP A 191 -2.10 8.39 4.53
C ASP A 191 -3.47 8.26 3.86
N PHE A 192 -4.21 7.24 4.28
CA PHE A 192 -5.50 6.84 3.72
C PHE A 192 -6.73 7.25 4.55
N ARG A 193 -6.56 7.93 5.68
CA ARG A 193 -7.67 8.28 6.59
C ARG A 193 -8.77 9.10 5.91
N GLN A 194 -8.41 9.93 4.92
CA GLN A 194 -9.37 10.74 4.16
C GLN A 194 -9.64 10.19 2.74
N ALA A 195 -8.95 9.13 2.35
CA ALA A 195 -8.97 8.64 0.98
C ALA A 195 -10.32 8.00 0.61
N LYS A 196 -10.81 8.35 -0.59
CA LYS A 196 -12.07 7.87 -1.16
C LYS A 196 -11.87 6.64 -2.03
N GLY A 197 -12.18 5.48 -1.45
CA GLY A 197 -12.11 4.18 -2.11
C GLY A 197 -11.45 3.15 -1.22
N THR A 198 -11.83 1.88 -1.37
CA THR A 198 -11.38 0.77 -0.50
C THR A 198 -10.12 0.07 -1.01
N THR A 199 -9.65 0.42 -2.23
CA THR A 199 -8.48 -0.18 -2.87
C THR A 199 -7.73 0.83 -3.72
N LEU A 200 -6.47 0.54 -4.04
CA LEU A 200 -5.78 1.13 -5.20
C LEU A 200 -6.38 0.60 -6.50
N ARG A 201 -6.32 1.41 -7.57
CA ARG A 201 -6.74 1.11 -8.94
C ARG A 201 -5.61 0.41 -9.71
N VAL A 202 -5.06 -0.65 -9.12
CA VAL A 202 -4.03 -1.47 -9.76
C VAL A 202 -4.72 -2.60 -10.53
N SER A 203 -4.59 -2.64 -11.86
CA SER A 203 -4.81 -3.88 -12.61
C SER A 203 -3.79 -4.90 -12.11
N GLU A 204 -4.21 -6.08 -11.65
CA GLU A 204 -3.33 -7.06 -10.99
C GLU A 204 -1.95 -7.15 -11.68
N PHE A 205 -0.87 -6.99 -10.88
CA PHE A 205 0.48 -7.32 -11.32
C PHE A 205 0.53 -8.83 -11.57
N ALA A 206 0.23 -9.24 -12.80
CA ALA A 206 0.25 -10.62 -13.21
C ALA A 206 1.61 -11.24 -12.84
N SER A 207 1.57 -12.25 -11.97
CA SER A 207 2.71 -13.11 -11.68
C SER A 207 3.22 -13.70 -12.99
N SER A 208 4.34 -13.17 -13.48
CA SER A 208 5.15 -13.80 -14.52
C SER A 208 6.04 -14.88 -13.93
#